data_AF-A0A3P6TFM4-F1
#
_entry.id   AF-A0A3P6TFM4-F1
#
_cell.length_a   1.000
_cell.length_b   1.000
_cell.length_c   1.000
_cell.angle_alpha   90.00
_cell.angle_beta   90.00
_cell.angle_gamma   90.00
#
_symmetry.space_group_name_H-M   'P 1'
#
loop_
_entity.id
_entity.type
_entity.pdbx_description
1 polymer ?
#
loop_
_entity_poly.entity_id
_entity_poly.type
_entity_poly.pdbx_seq_one_letter_code
_entity_poly.pdbx_strand_id
1 'polypeptide(L)'
;MLQDASKTKQLTADNNKTFYFDVGKNDRGTFVRVTEVKQPTGYRTSITIPQSALDKFRHLLDDVIEDLAAPAAKAQVGEGDA
;
A
#
# COMPACT_ATOMS: atom_id res chain seq x y z
N MET A 1 25.50 11.36 -2.30
CA MET A 1 24.05 11.32 -2.57
C MET A 1 23.81 10.30 -3.66
N LEU A 2 23.42 9.07 -3.35
CA LEU A 2 23.12 8.07 -4.39
C LEU A 2 21.70 8.30 -4.91
N GLN A 3 21.60 8.91 -6.10
CA GLN A 3 20.47 8.75 -6.99
C GLN A 3 20.81 7.55 -7.88
N ASP A 4 20.45 6.34 -7.45
CA ASP A 4 20.35 5.23 -8.39
C ASP A 4 18.98 5.36 -9.07
N ALA A 5 18.99 5.69 -10.36
CA ALA A 5 17.82 6.00 -11.17
C ALA A 5 17.05 4.74 -11.58
N SER A 6 16.78 3.85 -10.61
CA SER A 6 15.82 2.79 -10.82
C SER A 6 14.44 3.42 -10.94
N LYS A 7 13.85 3.34 -12.13
CA LYS A 7 12.60 3.97 -12.53
C LYS A 7 11.54 3.82 -11.41
N THR A 8 11.27 4.90 -10.68
CA THR A 8 10.26 4.92 -9.62
C THR A 8 8.94 4.42 -10.18
N LYS A 9 8.40 3.35 -9.60
CA LYS A 9 7.05 2.91 -9.95
C LYS A 9 6.09 3.92 -9.37
N GLN A 10 5.05 4.27 -10.12
CA GLN A 10 4.04 5.21 -9.65
C GLN A 10 2.64 4.76 -10.06
N LEU A 11 1.66 5.15 -9.26
CA LEU A 11 0.25 4.92 -9.50
C LEU A 11 -0.48 6.25 -9.31
N THR A 12 -1.12 6.74 -10.37
CA THR A 12 -2.07 7.86 -10.24
C THR A 12 -3.43 7.26 -9.91
N ALA A 13 -4.03 7.77 -8.83
CA ALA A 13 -5.35 7.39 -8.36
C ALA A 13 -6.32 8.57 -8.46
N ASP A 14 -7.58 8.31 -8.19
CA ASP A 14 -8.63 9.33 -8.11
C ASP A 14 -8.29 10.42 -7.08
N ASN A 15 -9.00 11.54 -7.16
CA ASN A 15 -8.83 12.70 -6.27
C ASN A 15 -7.43 13.33 -6.33
N ASN A 16 -6.79 13.30 -7.50
CA ASN A 16 -5.49 13.93 -7.77
C ASN A 16 -4.37 13.41 -6.85
N LYS A 17 -4.40 12.12 -6.50
CA LYS A 17 -3.36 11.49 -5.69
C LYS A 17 -2.42 10.70 -6.58
N THR A 18 -1.11 10.82 -6.33
CA THR A 18 -0.09 9.99 -6.96
C THR A 18 0.72 9.29 -5.90
N PHE A 19 0.79 7.96 -5.97
CA PHE A 19 1.61 7.12 -5.13
C PHE A 19 2.91 6.79 -5.84
N TYR A 20 4.04 6.97 -5.16
CA TYR A 20 5.37 6.62 -5.64
C TYR A 20 5.92 5.48 -4.80
N PHE A 21 6.60 4.53 -5.45
CA PHE A 21 7.19 3.36 -4.82
C PHE A 21 8.69 3.37 -5.12
N ASP A 22 9.47 3.88 -4.17
CA ASP A 22 10.92 4.03 -4.28
C ASP A 22 11.64 2.90 -3.53
N VAL A 23 12.65 2.29 -4.14
CA VAL A 23 13.56 1.39 -3.42
C VAL A 23 14.67 2.24 -2.80
N GLY A 24 14.88 2.08 -1.50
CA GLY A 24 15.97 2.71 -0.75
C GLY A 24 16.85 1.68 -0.06
N LYS A 25 18.07 2.07 0.29
CA LYS A 25 19.01 1.26 1.05
C LYS A 25 19.73 2.11 2.09
N ASN A 26 19.85 1.60 3.30
CA ASN A 26 20.65 2.18 4.38
C ASN A 26 21.40 1.07 5.13
N ASP A 27 22.09 1.41 6.22
CA ASP A 27 22.89 0.46 7.01
C ASP A 27 22.06 -0.67 7.64
N ARG A 28 20.74 -0.48 7.78
CA ARG A 28 19.81 -1.50 8.30
C ARG A 28 19.30 -2.45 7.20
N GLY A 29 19.56 -2.13 5.93
CA GLY A 29 19.17 -2.93 4.77
C GLY A 29 18.38 -2.17 3.71
N THR A 30 17.76 -2.93 2.82
CA THR A 30 16.94 -2.42 1.71
C THR A 30 15.48 -2.29 2.15
N PHE A 31 14.79 -1.27 1.65
CA PHE A 31 13.38 -1.01 1.94
C PHE A 31 12.68 -0.42 0.72
N VAL A 32 11.35 -0.48 0.72
CA VAL A 32 10.50 0.28 -0.20
C VAL A 32 9.86 1.42 0.57
N ARG A 33 9.95 2.64 0.05
CA ARG A 33 9.20 3.79 0.54
C ARG A 33 8.01 4.02 -0.38
N VAL A 34 6.81 4.03 0.21
CA VAL A 34 5.57 4.37 -0.49
C VAL A 34 5.21 5.79 -0.11
N THR A 35 5.15 6.69 -1.09
CA THR A 35 4.87 8.11 -0.90
C THR A 35 3.57 8.49 -1.59
N GLU A 36 2.57 8.94 -0.84
CA GLU A 36 1.39 9.61 -1.39
C GLU A 36 1.71 11.09 -1.63
N VAL A 37 1.32 11.62 -2.79
CA VAL A 37 1.39 13.04 -3.12
C VAL A 37 0.01 13.53 -3.58
N LYS A 38 -0.53 14.53 -2.90
CA LYS A 38 -1.80 15.19 -3.28
C LYS A 38 -1.51 16.38 -4.20
N GLN A 39 -2.07 16.39 -5.39
CA GLN A 39 -1.99 17.50 -6.34
C GLN A 39 -3.24 18.41 -6.21
N PRO A 40 -3.13 19.74 -6.40
CA PRO A 40 -1.91 20.50 -6.71
C PRO A 40 -1.13 20.95 -5.46
N THR A 41 -1.64 20.67 -4.26
CA THR A 41 -1.06 21.20 -3.00
C THR A 41 0.36 20.72 -2.75
N GLY A 42 0.78 19.62 -3.39
CA GLY A 42 2.10 19.03 -3.24
C GLY A 42 2.31 18.37 -1.89
N TYR A 43 1.26 18.20 -1.08
CA TYR A 43 1.37 17.58 0.23
C TYR A 43 1.79 16.12 0.09
N ARG A 44 2.83 15.71 0.86
CA ARG A 44 3.43 14.38 0.76
C ARG A 44 3.40 13.67 2.10
N THR A 45 2.96 12.42 2.10
CA THR A 45 3.05 11.51 3.24
C THR A 45 3.75 10.24 2.79
N SER A 46 4.46 9.55 3.69
CA SER A 46 5.22 8.37 3.30
C SER A 46 5.31 7.34 4.42
N ILE A 47 5.29 6.08 4.02
CA ILE A 47 5.61 4.93 4.87
C ILE A 47 6.83 4.20 4.31
N THR A 48 7.56 3.49 5.17
CA THR A 48 8.72 2.69 4.77
C THR A 48 8.47 1.24 5.18
N ILE A 49 8.64 0.33 4.23
CA ILE A 49 8.43 -1.11 4.41
C ILE A 49 9.78 -1.80 4.17
N PRO A 50 10.35 -2.49 5.17
CA PRO A 50 11.62 -3.21 4.98
C PRO A 50 11.43 -4.35 3.98
N GLN A 51 12.48 -4.65 3.20
CA GLN A 51 12.42 -5.70 2.16
C GLN A 51 11.94 -7.05 2.72
N SER A 52 12.35 -7.39 3.94
CA SER A 52 11.96 -8.63 4.62
C SER A 52 10.46 -8.77 4.94
N ALA A 53 9.69 -7.69 4.86
CA ALA A 53 8.26 -7.70 5.13
C ALA A 53 7.40 -7.58 3.86
N LEU A 54 8.00 -7.36 2.68
CA LEU A 54 7.25 -7.08 1.45
C LEU A 54 6.35 -8.24 1.02
N ASP A 55 6.81 -9.48 1.13
CA ASP A 55 5.99 -10.64 0.77
C ASP A 55 4.76 -10.77 1.68
N LYS A 56 4.93 -10.59 2.99
CA LYS A 56 3.81 -10.58 3.95
C LYS A 56 2.86 -9.42 3.70
N PHE A 57 3.41 -8.24 3.39
CA PHE A 57 2.62 -7.06 3.06
C PHE A 57 1.76 -7.29 1.81
N ARG A 58 2.33 -7.94 0.77
CA ARG A 58 1.59 -8.34 -0.42
C ARG A 58 0.43 -9.28 -0.08
N HIS A 59 0.68 -10.35 0.68
CA HIS A 59 -0.37 -11.30 1.04
C HIS A 59 -1.53 -10.64 1.80
N LEU A 60 -1.24 -9.78 2.77
CA LEU A 60 -2.28 -9.05 3.49
C LEU A 60 -3.04 -8.07 2.58
N LEU A 61 -2.37 -7.48 1.59
CA LEU A 61 -3.03 -6.62 0.61
C LEU A 61 -3.95 -7.43 -0.31
N ASP A 62 -3.53 -8.63 -0.72
CA ASP A 62 -4.34 -9.57 -1.49
C ASP A 62 -5.61 -9.94 -0.68
N ASP A 63 -5.48 -10.31 0.60
CA ASP A 63 -6.60 -10.59 1.50
C ASP A 63 -7.59 -9.41 1.60
N VAL A 64 -7.07 -8.18 1.77
CA VAL A 64 -7.90 -6.96 1.83
C VAL A 64 -8.64 -6.71 0.51
N ILE A 65 -8.00 -6.98 -0.63
CA ILE A 65 -8.65 -6.83 -1.95
C ILE A 65 -9.78 -7.85 -2.11
N GLU A 66 -9.57 -9.09 -1.67
CA GLU A 66 -10.59 -10.14 -1.68
C GLU A 66 -11.78 -9.77 -0.79
N ASP A 67 -11.52 -9.31 0.44
CA ASP A 67 -12.54 -8.86 1.40
C ASP A 67 -13.39 -7.69 0.85
N LEU A 68 -12.77 -6.75 0.13
CA LEU A 68 -13.47 -5.62 -0.49
C LEU A 68 -14.28 -6.03 -1.74
N ALA A 69 -13.88 -7.10 -2.41
CA ALA A 69 -14.59 -7.64 -3.58
C ALA A 69 -15.78 -8.54 -3.18
N ALA A 70 -15.78 -9.08 -1.96
CA ALA A 70 -16.91 -9.84 -1.45
C ALA A 70 -18.12 -8.93 -1.26
N PRO A 71 -19.29 -9.21 -1.88
CA PRO A 71 -20.51 -8.49 -1.55
C PRO A 71 -20.79 -8.72 -0.07
N ALA A 72 -21.13 -7.66 0.66
CA ALA A 72 -21.41 -7.68 2.10
C ALA A 72 -22.42 -8.80 2.48
N ALA A 73 -21.91 -10.00 2.68
CA ALA A 73 -22.68 -11.20 2.95
C ALA A 73 -22.06 -11.81 4.21
N LYS A 74 -22.50 -11.28 5.35
CA LYS A 74 -23.35 -12.02 6.27
C LYS A 74 -23.79 -11.06 7.37
N ALA A 75 -24.97 -10.46 7.18
CA ALA A 75 -25.78 -10.08 8.31
C ALA A 75 -26.10 -11.36 9.08
N GLN A 76 -25.48 -11.51 10.25
CA GLN A 76 -25.91 -12.47 11.25
C GLN A 76 -27.33 -12.08 11.68
N VAL A 77 -28.31 -12.94 11.44
CA VAL A 77 -29.53 -12.99 12.26
C VAL A 77 -29.79 -14.44 12.62
N GLY A 78 -29.40 -14.76 13.85
CA GLY A 78 -30.22 -15.47 14.84
C GLY A 78 -30.79 -16.82 14.46
N GLU A 79 -30.07 -17.86 14.88
CA GLU A 79 -30.58 -19.02 15.59
C GLU A 79 -31.90 -18.74 16.35
N GLY A 80 -32.94 -19.50 16.02
CA GLY A 80 -34.21 -19.58 16.72
C GLY A 80 -34.68 -21.03 16.68
N ASP A 81 -34.25 -21.77 17.68
CA ASP A 81 -34.63 -23.15 18.00
C ASP A 81 -36.09 -23.21 18.51
N ALA A 82 -36.74 -24.33 18.23
CA ALA A 82 -38.03 -24.83 18.74
C ALA A 82 -39.35 -24.10 18.39
#